data_AF-A0A9D5F541-F1
#
_entry.id   AF-A0A9D5F541-F1
#
_cell.length_a   1.000
_cell.length_b   1.000
_cell.length_c   1.000
_cell.angle_alpha   90.00
_cell.angle_beta   90.00
_cell.angle_gamma   90.00
#
_symmetry.space_group_name_H-M   'P 1'
#
loop_
_entity.id
_entity.type
_entity.pdbx_description
1 polymer ?
#
loop_
_entity_poly.entity_id
_entity_poly.type
_entity_poly.pdbx_seq_one_letter_code
_entity_poly.pdbx_strand_id
1 'polypeptide(L)'
;MLRKLVLKKLKPTDLTFFKSYFSQNSQSKQKGFNLDAKVMQGQGLFPALRVLLEPLAKKATHVDLVLFGPGLAPPHSLARKVKIDAKNLRLNGELIHDPDDEPHRYEVLSEGDFAVMEFEGDALPTSVKVVLIGADSAEDQGLHSVFRRLLPDPEDSMIALEETVLQATIDEAAPHTHHPIRNWLDPVLLEEVGRGDAVAIEKVNELLPRQGITPENFRAIKEMATKTGELGEELLKQYFDSESLHGVASHEWVSQVNAVSPYDFLLNMHSGETRHADAKSTTGTFSTRLFLSTAEIRHALASGTPYDIYRLYKVKDGSATLRVARDVRPHLDTLKGLIDSFPKGVNVDSLSFDPAFFSFELAEIQIKLSTDA
;
A
#
# COMPACT_ATOMS: atom_id res chain seq x y z
N MET A 1 -2.72 7.06 2.79
CA MET A 1 -2.84 6.76 4.23
C MET A 1 -2.02 5.52 4.52
N LEU A 2 -1.28 5.52 5.63
CA LEU A 2 -0.63 4.31 6.12
C LEU A 2 -1.70 3.26 6.48
N ARG A 3 -1.51 2.03 6.04
CA ARG A 3 -2.39 0.91 6.38
C ARG A 3 -2.35 0.67 7.90
N LYS A 4 -3.51 0.42 8.49
CA LYS A 4 -3.63 0.23 9.95
C LYS A 4 -3.46 -1.25 10.29
N LEU A 5 -2.22 -1.72 10.21
CA LEU A 5 -1.85 -3.12 10.39
C LEU A 5 -1.44 -3.42 11.84
N VAL A 6 -1.80 -4.62 12.29
CA VAL A 6 -1.50 -5.13 13.64
C VAL A 6 -1.05 -6.57 13.54
N LEU A 7 -0.03 -6.94 14.31
CA LEU A 7 0.25 -8.33 14.64
C LEU A 7 -0.22 -8.59 16.07
N LYS A 8 -1.07 -9.59 16.26
CA LYS A 8 -1.57 -10.02 17.56
C LYS A 8 -1.20 -11.48 17.82
N LYS A 9 -0.57 -11.74 18.97
CA LYS A 9 -0.40 -13.09 19.51
C LYS A 9 -1.67 -13.48 20.26
N LEU A 10 -2.25 -14.62 19.90
CA LEU A 10 -3.50 -15.12 20.44
C LEU A 10 -3.28 -15.66 21.86
N LYS A 11 -3.99 -15.06 22.83
CA LYS A 11 -4.07 -15.56 24.20
C LYS A 11 -5.27 -16.49 24.38
N PRO A 12 -5.36 -17.25 25.48
CA PRO A 12 -6.54 -18.07 25.76
C PRO A 12 -7.85 -17.27 25.79
N THR A 13 -7.79 -15.99 26.20
CA THR A 13 -8.95 -15.07 26.21
C THR A 13 -9.37 -14.57 24.84
N ASP A 14 -8.50 -14.68 23.84
CA ASP A 14 -8.80 -14.36 22.45
C ASP A 14 -9.43 -15.57 21.75
N LEU A 15 -8.89 -16.76 21.99
CA LEU A 15 -9.37 -18.02 21.42
C LEU A 15 -10.81 -18.36 21.83
N THR A 16 -11.26 -17.88 22.98
CA THR A 16 -12.67 -18.01 23.42
C THR A 16 -13.66 -17.24 22.54
N PHE A 17 -13.20 -16.52 21.53
CA PHE A 17 -14.05 -16.00 20.47
C PHE A 17 -14.57 -17.09 19.54
N PHE A 18 -13.82 -18.19 19.36
CA PHE A 18 -14.20 -19.34 18.53
C PHE A 18 -14.96 -20.38 19.36
N LYS A 19 -16.07 -20.88 18.81
CA LYS A 19 -16.99 -21.79 19.50
C LYS A 19 -16.30 -23.10 19.89
N SER A 20 -15.51 -23.68 18.99
CA SER A 20 -14.80 -24.94 19.21
C SER A 20 -13.91 -24.87 20.46
N TYR A 21 -13.07 -23.84 20.56
CA TYR A 21 -12.23 -23.59 21.73
C TYR A 21 -13.07 -23.25 22.99
N PHE A 22 -14.08 -22.40 22.85
CA PHE A 22 -14.94 -21.98 23.96
C PHE A 22 -15.67 -23.16 24.62
N SER A 23 -16.16 -24.11 23.83
CA SER A 23 -16.85 -25.31 24.32
C SER A 23 -15.95 -26.19 25.20
N GLN A 24 -14.65 -26.22 24.92
CA GLN A 24 -13.65 -26.95 25.71
C GLN A 24 -13.14 -26.14 26.90
N ASN A 25 -13.22 -24.80 26.83
CA ASN A 25 -12.62 -23.86 27.80
C ASN A 25 -13.64 -22.85 28.36
N SER A 26 -14.80 -23.34 28.82
CA SER A 26 -15.98 -22.53 29.19
C SER A 26 -15.82 -21.64 30.43
N GLN A 27 -14.67 -21.69 31.12
CA GLN A 27 -14.41 -20.88 32.32
C GLN A 27 -14.27 -19.38 32.00
N SER A 28 -13.85 -19.03 30.78
CA SER A 28 -13.75 -17.64 30.35
C SER A 28 -15.09 -17.13 29.85
N LYS A 29 -15.59 -16.02 30.39
CA LYS A 29 -16.79 -15.32 29.88
C LYS A 29 -16.48 -14.36 28.73
N GLN A 30 -15.21 -14.18 28.39
CA GLN A 30 -14.79 -13.24 27.36
C GLN A 30 -14.95 -13.86 25.97
N LYS A 31 -15.54 -13.11 25.03
CA LYS A 31 -15.76 -13.53 23.63
C LYS A 31 -15.30 -12.42 22.70
N GLY A 32 -14.05 -12.48 22.25
CA GLY A 32 -13.49 -11.47 21.38
C GLY A 32 -11.99 -11.25 21.57
N PHE A 33 -11.36 -10.70 20.54
CA PHE A 33 -9.96 -10.27 20.59
C PHE A 33 -9.81 -9.07 21.53
N ASN A 34 -8.94 -9.20 22.53
CA ASN A 34 -8.46 -8.04 23.29
C ASN A 34 -7.54 -7.21 22.40
N LEU A 35 -7.86 -5.93 22.25
CA LEU A 35 -7.05 -4.98 21.49
C LEU A 35 -6.23 -4.14 22.46
N ASP A 36 -4.92 -4.06 22.25
CA ASP A 36 -4.05 -3.22 23.07
C ASP A 36 -4.40 -1.74 22.83
N ALA A 37 -4.78 -1.06 23.91
CA ALA A 37 -5.17 0.34 23.85
C ALA A 37 -4.01 1.24 23.37
N LYS A 38 -2.75 0.92 23.67
CA LYS A 38 -1.58 1.68 23.21
C LYS A 38 -1.40 1.60 21.70
N VAL A 39 -1.75 0.45 21.09
CA VAL A 39 -1.69 0.26 19.63
C VAL A 39 -2.89 0.89 18.95
N MET A 40 -4.07 0.83 19.57
CA MET A 40 -5.30 1.32 18.95
C MET A 40 -5.55 2.81 19.10
N GLN A 41 -5.04 3.48 20.13
CA GLN A 41 -5.40 4.86 20.48
C GLN A 41 -4.19 5.77 20.72
N GLY A 42 -4.41 7.08 20.92
CA GLY A 42 -3.31 8.03 21.16
C GLY A 42 -2.48 8.26 19.90
N GLN A 43 -1.24 7.79 19.88
CA GLN A 43 -0.39 7.80 18.68
C GLN A 43 -0.58 6.54 17.81
N GLY A 44 -1.47 5.64 18.21
CA GLY A 44 -1.80 4.42 17.50
C GLY A 44 -2.75 4.62 16.31
N LEU A 45 -3.41 3.53 15.90
CA LEU A 45 -4.17 3.44 14.65
C LEU A 45 -5.40 4.35 14.59
N PHE A 46 -6.07 4.58 15.72
CA PHE A 46 -7.27 5.41 15.84
C PHE A 46 -7.14 6.32 17.06
N PRO A 47 -6.42 7.46 16.94
CA PRO A 47 -6.06 8.33 18.05
C PRO A 47 -7.18 8.66 19.04
N ALA A 48 -8.36 8.99 18.50
CA ALA A 48 -9.54 9.41 19.27
C ALA A 48 -10.53 8.27 19.56
N LEU A 49 -10.20 7.01 19.28
CA LEU A 49 -11.14 5.87 19.31
C LEU A 49 -11.97 5.83 20.60
N ARG A 50 -11.31 5.88 21.75
CA ARG A 50 -11.99 5.77 23.04
C ARG A 50 -12.96 6.94 23.28
N VAL A 51 -12.50 8.16 23.01
CA VAL A 51 -13.29 9.39 23.16
C VAL A 51 -14.54 9.33 22.28
N LEU A 52 -14.39 8.81 21.06
CA LEU A 52 -15.49 8.67 20.11
C LEU A 52 -16.45 7.52 20.46
N LEU A 53 -15.96 6.44 21.08
CA LEU A 53 -16.80 5.32 21.52
C LEU A 53 -17.58 5.62 22.81
N GLU A 54 -17.02 6.38 23.76
CA GLU A 54 -17.64 6.66 25.06
C GLU A 54 -19.07 7.22 25.01
N PRO A 55 -19.43 8.17 24.11
CA PRO A 55 -20.79 8.68 23.99
C PRO A 55 -21.75 7.74 23.25
N LEU A 56 -21.25 6.69 22.58
CA LEU A 56 -22.10 5.79 21.79
C LEU A 56 -22.85 4.78 22.66
N ALA A 57 -23.99 4.33 22.17
CA ALA A 57 -24.76 3.26 22.79
C ALA A 57 -23.89 2.00 22.96
N LYS A 58 -23.84 1.46 24.19
CA LYS A 58 -22.99 0.31 24.57
C LYS A 58 -21.48 0.54 24.35
N LYS A 59 -21.05 1.80 24.18
CA LYS A 59 -19.66 2.21 23.93
C LYS A 59 -19.00 1.45 22.78
N ALA A 60 -19.73 1.31 21.67
CA ALA A 60 -19.38 0.40 20.58
C ALA A 60 -19.65 1.01 19.20
N THR A 61 -18.79 0.65 18.23
CA THR A 61 -19.05 0.84 16.80
C THR A 61 -19.16 -0.52 16.11
N HIS A 62 -19.95 -0.59 15.05
CA HIS A 62 -20.05 -1.79 14.22
C HIS A 62 -18.85 -1.88 13.27
N VAL A 63 -18.41 -3.11 13.00
CA VAL A 63 -17.39 -3.41 12.00
C VAL A 63 -17.77 -4.64 11.20
N ASP A 64 -17.45 -4.62 9.92
CA ASP A 64 -17.45 -5.82 9.09
C ASP A 64 -16.13 -6.58 9.34
N LEU A 65 -16.22 -7.81 9.84
CA LEU A 65 -15.08 -8.67 10.10
C LEU A 65 -14.97 -9.71 8.98
N VAL A 66 -13.79 -9.84 8.38
CA VAL A 66 -13.48 -10.92 7.45
C VAL A 66 -12.31 -11.73 7.98
N LEU A 67 -12.55 -13.01 8.29
CA LEU A 67 -11.51 -13.94 8.73
C LEU A 67 -10.97 -14.75 7.56
N PHE A 68 -9.65 -14.91 7.49
CA PHE A 68 -8.94 -15.81 6.59
C PHE A 68 -8.14 -16.81 7.41
N GLY A 69 -7.91 -17.99 6.85
CA GLY A 69 -7.16 -19.04 7.52
C GLY A 69 -7.91 -19.68 8.70
N PRO A 70 -7.23 -20.53 9.50
CA PRO A 70 -5.82 -20.90 9.37
C PRO A 70 -5.45 -21.55 8.02
N GLY A 71 -4.20 -21.44 7.60
CA GLY A 71 -3.73 -21.95 6.30
C GLY A 71 -4.41 -21.28 5.11
N LEU A 72 -4.87 -22.09 4.16
CA LEU A 72 -5.50 -21.63 2.91
C LEU A 72 -7.02 -21.42 3.00
N ALA A 73 -7.59 -21.45 4.21
CA ALA A 73 -9.04 -21.35 4.38
C ALA A 73 -9.59 -20.02 3.80
N PRO A 74 -10.70 -20.07 3.03
CA PRO A 74 -11.28 -18.93 2.32
C PRO A 74 -11.85 -17.86 3.28
N PRO A 75 -12.26 -16.70 2.77
CA PRO A 75 -12.86 -15.66 3.60
C PRO A 75 -14.13 -16.12 4.34
N HIS A 76 -14.22 -15.81 5.62
CA HIS A 76 -15.43 -15.97 6.44
C HIS A 76 -15.86 -14.60 7.00
N SER A 77 -16.94 -14.07 6.43
CA SER A 77 -17.45 -12.72 6.71
C SER A 77 -18.49 -12.71 7.83
N LEU A 78 -18.37 -11.76 8.75
CA LEU A 78 -19.15 -11.66 9.98
C LEU A 78 -19.39 -10.19 10.34
N ALA A 79 -20.54 -9.86 10.93
CA ALA A 79 -20.75 -8.55 11.53
C ALA A 79 -20.29 -8.58 13.00
N ARG A 80 -19.40 -7.66 13.40
CA ARG A 80 -18.86 -7.56 14.76
C ARG A 80 -18.85 -6.11 15.26
N LYS A 81 -18.31 -5.90 16.45
CA LYS A 81 -18.21 -4.57 17.05
C LYS A 81 -16.85 -4.37 17.69
N VAL A 82 -16.28 -3.18 17.52
CA VAL A 82 -15.21 -2.70 18.39
C VAL A 82 -15.86 -1.92 19.52
N LYS A 83 -15.61 -2.33 20.77
CA LYS A 83 -16.24 -1.73 21.95
C LYS A 83 -15.28 -1.55 23.11
N ILE A 84 -15.63 -0.65 24.01
CA ILE A 84 -15.03 -0.55 25.35
C ILE A 84 -15.76 -1.54 26.26
N ASP A 85 -15.03 -2.51 26.79
CA ASP A 85 -15.53 -3.48 27.77
C ASP A 85 -14.76 -3.34 29.09
N ALA A 86 -15.45 -2.81 30.10
CA ALA A 86 -14.82 -2.28 31.32
C ALA A 86 -13.71 -1.27 30.99
N LYS A 87 -12.43 -1.67 31.14
CA LYS A 87 -11.26 -0.82 30.86
C LYS A 87 -10.60 -1.13 29.50
N ASN A 88 -10.95 -2.25 28.87
CA ASN A 88 -10.26 -2.80 27.71
C ASN A 88 -11.00 -2.49 26.41
N LEU A 89 -10.25 -2.34 25.31
CA LEU A 89 -10.81 -2.32 23.96
C LEU A 89 -10.90 -3.76 23.44
N ARG A 90 -12.02 -4.10 22.79
CA ARG A 90 -12.24 -5.45 22.25
C ARG A 90 -12.90 -5.41 20.89
N LEU A 91 -12.42 -6.26 19.99
CA LEU A 91 -13.20 -6.72 18.84
C LEU A 91 -14.08 -7.88 19.32
N ASN A 92 -15.37 -7.64 19.47
CA ASN A 92 -16.31 -8.49 20.19
C ASN A 92 -17.53 -8.82 19.32
N GLY A 93 -18.27 -9.85 19.71
CA GLY A 93 -19.58 -10.19 19.18
C GLY A 93 -20.04 -11.56 19.67
N GLU A 94 -20.87 -12.21 18.86
CA GLU A 94 -21.25 -13.60 19.07
C GLU A 94 -20.06 -14.53 18.86
N LEU A 95 -20.16 -15.75 19.41
CA LEU A 95 -19.18 -16.79 19.15
C LEU A 95 -19.04 -16.99 17.65
N ILE A 96 -17.81 -17.19 17.20
CA ILE A 96 -17.52 -17.54 15.82
C ILE A 96 -17.69 -19.04 15.69
N HIS A 97 -18.68 -19.45 14.91
CA HIS A 97 -18.89 -20.83 14.55
C HIS A 97 -17.99 -21.17 13.37
N ASP A 98 -17.60 -22.43 13.25
CA ASP A 98 -17.02 -22.92 12.00
C ASP A 98 -18.05 -22.73 10.87
N PRO A 99 -17.63 -22.33 9.66
CA PRO A 99 -18.50 -22.32 8.49
C PRO A 99 -19.12 -23.72 8.25
N ASP A 100 -20.35 -23.76 7.74
CA ASP A 100 -21.07 -25.02 7.51
C ASP A 100 -20.32 -25.96 6.53
N ASP A 101 -19.56 -25.38 5.60
CA ASP A 101 -18.74 -26.06 4.60
C ASP A 101 -17.31 -26.39 5.06
N GLU A 102 -16.88 -25.86 6.21
CA GLU A 102 -15.55 -26.06 6.79
C GLU A 102 -15.64 -26.43 8.28
N PRO A 103 -16.26 -27.58 8.63
CA PRO A 103 -16.34 -28.00 10.01
C PRO A 103 -14.92 -28.16 10.59
N HIS A 104 -14.73 -27.75 11.84
CA HIS A 104 -13.45 -27.79 12.56
C HIS A 104 -12.39 -26.78 12.10
N ARG A 105 -12.73 -25.83 11.21
CA ARG A 105 -11.80 -24.81 10.71
C ARG A 105 -10.96 -24.15 11.79
N TYR A 106 -11.55 -23.81 12.93
CA TYR A 106 -10.87 -23.08 13.99
C TYR A 106 -10.31 -23.97 15.11
N GLU A 107 -10.44 -25.30 15.02
CA GLU A 107 -9.96 -26.23 16.07
C GLU A 107 -8.44 -26.32 16.14
N VAL A 108 -7.75 -26.01 15.05
CA VAL A 108 -6.28 -26.03 14.98
C VAL A 108 -5.62 -24.82 15.65
N LEU A 109 -6.41 -23.83 16.09
CA LEU A 109 -5.87 -22.63 16.74
C LEU A 109 -5.54 -22.90 18.20
N SER A 110 -4.36 -22.46 18.61
CA SER A 110 -3.78 -22.68 19.92
C SER A 110 -3.23 -21.40 20.54
N GLU A 111 -2.92 -21.42 21.84
CA GLU A 111 -2.29 -20.29 22.50
C GLU A 111 -0.90 -20.04 21.90
N GLY A 112 -0.61 -18.79 21.56
CA GLY A 112 0.65 -18.41 20.94
C GLY A 112 0.61 -18.35 19.42
N ASP A 113 -0.48 -18.77 18.79
CA ASP A 113 -0.75 -18.51 17.37
C ASP A 113 -0.97 -17.03 17.09
N PHE A 114 -1.02 -16.64 15.82
CA PHE A 114 -1.07 -15.24 15.44
C PHE A 114 -2.33 -14.87 14.66
N ALA A 115 -2.77 -13.64 14.87
CA ALA A 115 -3.71 -12.95 14.02
C ALA A 115 -3.02 -11.69 13.50
N VAL A 116 -2.81 -11.63 12.20
CA VAL A 116 -2.47 -10.36 11.56
C VAL A 116 -3.79 -9.68 11.22
N MET A 117 -3.91 -8.38 11.49
CA MET A 117 -5.16 -7.64 11.30
C MET A 117 -4.92 -6.36 10.52
N GLU A 118 -5.81 -6.06 9.58
CA GLU A 118 -5.89 -4.78 8.88
C GLU A 118 -7.21 -4.11 9.26
N PHE A 119 -7.12 -2.92 9.83
CA PHE A 119 -8.28 -2.10 10.16
C PHE A 119 -8.53 -1.06 9.06
N GLU A 120 -9.79 -0.89 8.68
CA GLU A 120 -10.26 0.17 7.78
C GLU A 120 -11.15 1.15 8.54
N GLY A 121 -11.27 2.37 8.01
CA GLY A 121 -12.02 3.46 8.62
C GLY A 121 -11.11 4.64 9.00
N ASP A 122 -11.71 5.82 9.15
CA ASP A 122 -10.99 7.05 9.45
C ASP A 122 -10.86 7.26 10.98
N ALA A 123 -11.85 7.93 11.59
CA ALA A 123 -11.87 8.21 13.02
C ALA A 123 -12.29 6.98 13.88
N LEU A 124 -13.13 6.11 13.32
CA LEU A 124 -13.59 4.86 13.92
C LEU A 124 -13.36 3.72 12.93
N PRO A 125 -13.06 2.50 13.42
CA PRO A 125 -12.98 1.35 12.54
C PRO A 125 -14.36 1.02 11.97
N THR A 126 -14.40 0.70 10.68
CA THR A 126 -15.61 0.28 9.94
C THR A 126 -15.50 -1.15 9.42
N SER A 127 -14.27 -1.64 9.23
CA SER A 127 -13.99 -3.00 8.74
C SER A 127 -12.67 -3.50 9.33
N VAL A 128 -12.56 -4.81 9.50
CA VAL A 128 -11.36 -5.51 9.96
C VAL A 128 -11.16 -6.78 9.14
N LYS A 129 -10.02 -6.92 8.48
CA LYS A 129 -9.58 -8.19 7.87
C LYS A 129 -8.59 -8.85 8.80
N VAL A 130 -8.74 -10.15 9.04
CA VAL A 130 -7.85 -10.90 9.94
C VAL A 130 -7.36 -12.15 9.22
N VAL A 131 -6.04 -12.33 9.14
CA VAL A 131 -5.42 -13.57 8.70
C VAL A 131 -4.94 -14.33 9.94
N LEU A 132 -5.53 -15.49 10.19
CA LEU A 132 -5.19 -16.38 11.29
C LEU A 132 -4.05 -17.30 10.84
N ILE A 133 -3.01 -17.39 11.66
CA ILE A 133 -1.77 -18.15 11.38
C ILE A 133 -1.59 -19.16 12.52
N GLY A 134 -1.84 -20.44 12.24
CA GLY A 134 -1.74 -21.53 13.22
C GLY A 134 -0.43 -22.30 13.14
N ALA A 135 0.25 -22.58 14.25
CA ALA A 135 1.49 -23.36 14.26
C ALA A 135 1.33 -24.77 13.64
N ASP A 136 0.14 -25.37 13.85
CA ASP A 136 -0.17 -26.73 13.42
C ASP A 136 -0.64 -26.81 11.96
N SER A 137 -0.79 -25.67 11.28
CA SER A 137 -1.12 -25.59 9.85
C SER A 137 0.17 -25.58 9.03
N ALA A 138 0.34 -26.57 8.14
CA ALA A 138 1.57 -26.72 7.35
C ALA A 138 1.87 -25.48 6.49
N GLU A 139 0.83 -24.83 5.98
CA GLU A 139 0.92 -23.63 5.15
C GLU A 139 1.31 -22.37 5.95
N ASP A 140 1.14 -22.40 7.26
CA ASP A 140 1.38 -21.28 8.19
C ASP A 140 2.72 -21.38 8.92
N GLN A 141 3.35 -22.56 9.00
CA GLN A 141 4.55 -22.82 9.82
C GLN A 141 5.69 -21.81 9.61
N GLY A 142 5.94 -21.45 8.35
CA GLY A 142 6.96 -20.45 8.00
C GLY A 142 6.62 -19.07 8.57
N LEU A 143 5.39 -18.61 8.36
CA LEU A 143 4.90 -17.33 8.88
C LEU A 143 4.91 -17.31 10.41
N HIS A 144 4.42 -18.38 11.04
CA HIS A 144 4.39 -18.51 12.49
C HIS A 144 5.77 -18.36 13.11
N SER A 145 6.76 -19.05 12.53
CA SER A 145 8.15 -18.99 12.97
C SER A 145 8.75 -17.59 12.88
N VAL A 146 8.44 -16.85 11.80
CA VAL A 146 8.91 -15.46 11.63
C VAL A 146 8.19 -14.52 12.60
N PHE A 147 6.86 -14.59 12.71
CA PHE A 147 6.07 -13.74 13.60
C PHE A 147 6.41 -13.95 15.08
N ARG A 148 6.79 -15.16 15.48
CA ARG A 148 7.28 -15.45 16.83
C ARG A 148 8.53 -14.65 17.20
N ARG A 149 9.35 -14.23 16.23
CA ARG A 149 10.52 -13.38 16.50
C ARG A 149 10.15 -11.90 16.65
N LEU A 150 9.02 -11.46 16.09
CA LEU A 150 8.51 -10.10 16.26
C LEU A 150 7.80 -9.90 17.61
N LEU A 151 7.23 -10.97 18.17
CA LEU A 151 6.67 -11.03 19.51
C LEU A 151 7.29 -12.21 20.25
N PRO A 152 8.53 -12.13 20.76
CA PRO A 152 9.21 -13.26 21.37
C PRO A 152 8.63 -13.62 22.75
N ASP A 153 8.18 -12.64 23.52
CA ASP A 153 7.88 -12.85 24.94
C ASP A 153 6.47 -13.44 25.13
N PRO A 154 6.27 -14.35 26.10
CA PRO A 154 4.95 -14.89 26.42
C PRO A 154 3.96 -13.82 26.86
N GLU A 155 4.40 -12.67 27.36
CA GLU A 155 3.55 -11.55 27.77
C GLU A 155 3.18 -10.62 26.60
N ASP A 156 3.91 -10.71 25.47
CA ASP A 156 3.59 -9.93 24.29
C ASP A 156 2.20 -10.28 23.77
N SER A 157 1.39 -9.26 23.52
CA SER A 157 0.01 -9.42 23.06
C SER A 157 -0.17 -8.88 21.65
N MET A 158 0.23 -7.65 21.38
CA MET A 158 -0.13 -6.95 20.16
C MET A 158 0.83 -5.80 19.87
N ILE A 159 1.22 -5.64 18.60
CA ILE A 159 2.03 -4.51 18.10
C ILE A 159 1.40 -3.91 16.85
N ALA A 160 1.62 -2.62 16.62
CA ALA A 160 1.42 -2.04 15.30
C ALA A 160 2.46 -2.65 14.35
N LEU A 161 2.03 -3.02 13.14
CA LEU A 161 2.91 -3.62 12.15
C LEU A 161 3.12 -2.62 11.01
N GLU A 162 4.37 -2.29 10.72
CA GLU A 162 4.68 -1.52 9.52
C GLU A 162 4.58 -2.41 8.28
N GLU A 163 4.14 -1.83 7.18
CA GLU A 163 3.96 -2.56 5.93
C GLU A 163 5.25 -3.15 5.37
N THR A 164 6.36 -2.42 5.49
CA THR A 164 7.69 -2.90 5.10
C THR A 164 8.14 -4.11 5.95
N VAL A 165 7.77 -4.14 7.23
CA VAL A 165 8.05 -5.27 8.14
C VAL A 165 7.17 -6.47 7.79
N LEU A 166 5.89 -6.25 7.46
CA LEU A 166 5.00 -7.31 6.99
C LEU A 166 5.51 -7.91 5.68
N GLN A 167 5.91 -7.09 4.71
CA GLN A 167 6.45 -7.56 3.43
C GLN A 167 7.71 -8.38 3.63
N ALA A 168 8.69 -7.87 4.41
CA ALA A 168 9.91 -8.62 4.72
C ALA A 168 9.62 -9.96 5.43
N THR A 169 8.60 -9.98 6.28
CA THR A 169 8.13 -11.21 6.95
C THR A 169 7.55 -12.21 5.94
N ILE A 170 6.70 -11.76 5.01
CA ILE A 170 6.12 -12.61 3.97
C ILE A 170 7.22 -13.15 3.05
N ASP A 171 8.19 -12.32 2.67
CA ASP A 171 9.30 -12.71 1.80
C ASP A 171 10.19 -13.75 2.47
N GLU A 172 10.52 -13.58 3.76
CA GLU A 172 11.33 -14.54 4.52
C GLU A 172 10.59 -15.85 4.78
N ALA A 173 9.32 -15.77 5.19
CA ALA A 173 8.50 -16.95 5.46
C ALA A 173 8.18 -17.75 4.21
N ALA A 174 8.21 -17.09 3.04
CA ALA A 174 7.87 -17.66 1.74
C ALA A 174 6.61 -18.55 1.78
N PRO A 175 5.46 -18.06 2.31
CA PRO A 175 4.28 -18.88 2.48
C PRO A 175 3.75 -19.36 1.14
N HIS A 176 2.89 -20.36 1.15
CA HIS A 176 2.26 -20.90 -0.07
C HIS A 176 1.73 -19.78 -0.98
N THR A 177 1.82 -19.95 -2.30
CA THR A 177 1.48 -18.88 -3.28
C THR A 177 0.06 -18.38 -3.19
N HIS A 178 -0.86 -19.23 -2.70
CA HIS A 178 -2.27 -18.91 -2.49
C HIS A 178 -2.61 -18.52 -1.04
N HIS A 179 -1.59 -18.33 -0.19
CA HIS A 179 -1.82 -18.01 1.21
C HIS A 179 -2.46 -16.62 1.36
N PRO A 180 -3.57 -16.45 2.11
CA PRO A 180 -4.31 -15.18 2.18
C PRO A 180 -3.49 -13.96 2.62
N ILE A 181 -2.42 -14.15 3.40
CA ILE A 181 -1.49 -13.06 3.78
C ILE A 181 -0.92 -12.33 2.55
N ARG A 182 -0.77 -13.02 1.42
CA ARG A 182 -0.24 -12.45 0.18
C ARG A 182 -1.21 -11.47 -0.47
N ASN A 183 -2.49 -11.48 -0.08
CA ASN A 183 -3.49 -10.51 -0.55
C ASN A 183 -3.23 -9.10 -0.01
N TRP A 184 -2.40 -8.97 1.03
CA TRP A 184 -1.88 -7.69 1.48
C TRP A 184 -0.68 -7.27 0.62
N LEU A 185 -0.99 -7.08 -0.67
CA LEU A 185 -0.07 -6.75 -1.73
C LEU A 185 0.72 -5.46 -1.42
N ASP A 186 1.96 -5.45 -1.91
CA ASP A 186 2.86 -4.29 -1.89
C ASP A 186 2.14 -3.05 -2.50
N PRO A 187 2.07 -1.91 -1.80
CA PRO A 187 1.49 -0.68 -2.32
C PRO A 187 2.13 -0.23 -3.63
N VAL A 188 3.42 -0.52 -3.84
CA VAL A 188 4.12 -0.22 -5.08
C VAL A 188 3.57 -1.06 -6.21
N LEU A 189 3.33 -2.36 -5.97
CA LEU A 189 2.71 -3.25 -6.96
C LEU A 189 1.29 -2.78 -7.31
N LEU A 190 0.51 -2.36 -6.31
CA LEU A 190 -0.82 -1.80 -6.55
C LEU A 190 -0.74 -0.48 -7.33
N GLU A 191 0.18 0.41 -6.98
CA GLU A 191 0.42 1.65 -7.73
C GLU A 191 0.76 1.36 -9.21
N GLU A 192 1.63 0.38 -9.47
CA GLU A 192 1.98 -0.06 -10.82
C GLU A 192 0.78 -0.64 -11.58
N VAL A 193 -0.09 -1.41 -10.91
CA VAL A 193 -1.39 -1.85 -11.47
C VAL A 193 -2.28 -0.66 -11.80
N GLY A 194 -2.37 0.35 -10.92
CA GLY A 194 -3.15 1.56 -11.15
C GLY A 194 -2.68 2.37 -12.36
N ARG A 195 -1.40 2.26 -12.71
CA ARG A 195 -0.78 2.85 -13.91
C ARG A 195 -0.91 1.99 -15.16
N GLY A 196 -1.42 0.77 -15.02
CA GLY A 196 -1.60 -0.16 -16.14
C GLY A 196 -0.35 -0.96 -16.49
N ASP A 197 0.60 -1.18 -15.57
CA ASP A 197 1.74 -2.07 -15.85
C ASP A 197 1.25 -3.50 -16.04
N ALA A 198 1.43 -4.02 -17.25
CA ALA A 198 1.04 -5.38 -17.61
C ALA A 198 1.72 -6.44 -16.74
N VAL A 199 2.99 -6.23 -16.35
CA VAL A 199 3.73 -7.18 -15.50
C VAL A 199 3.19 -7.16 -14.06
N ALA A 200 2.85 -5.97 -13.56
CA ALA A 200 2.24 -5.84 -12.23
C ALA A 200 0.85 -6.49 -12.22
N ILE A 201 0.05 -6.28 -13.27
CA ILE A 201 -1.27 -6.89 -13.44
C ILE A 201 -1.15 -8.42 -13.51
N GLU A 202 -0.20 -8.95 -14.28
CA GLU A 202 0.07 -10.38 -14.36
C GLU A 202 0.46 -10.96 -13.00
N LYS A 203 1.39 -10.31 -12.28
CA LYS A 203 1.79 -10.70 -10.93
C LYS A 203 0.62 -10.67 -9.94
N VAL A 204 -0.27 -9.69 -10.03
CA VAL A 204 -1.48 -9.68 -9.20
C VAL A 204 -2.44 -10.81 -9.58
N ASN A 205 -2.62 -11.11 -10.86
CA ASN A 205 -3.45 -12.23 -11.31
C ASN A 205 -2.89 -13.58 -10.84
N GLU A 206 -1.57 -13.75 -10.81
CA GLU A 206 -0.90 -14.91 -10.24
C GLU A 206 -1.10 -15.03 -8.72
N LEU A 207 -1.07 -13.91 -8.01
CA LEU A 207 -1.27 -13.86 -6.56
C LEU A 207 -2.75 -14.01 -6.15
N LEU A 208 -3.69 -13.59 -7.01
CA LEU A 208 -5.13 -13.57 -6.75
C LEU A 208 -5.98 -14.30 -7.81
N PRO A 209 -5.72 -15.59 -8.14
CA PRO A 209 -6.31 -16.24 -9.31
C PRO A 209 -7.83 -16.47 -9.24
N ARG A 210 -8.43 -16.39 -8.04
CA ARG A 210 -9.88 -16.57 -7.82
C ARG A 210 -10.62 -15.31 -7.35
N GLN A 211 -9.92 -14.39 -6.71
CA GLN A 211 -10.53 -13.14 -6.20
C GLN A 211 -10.40 -12.00 -7.20
N GLY A 212 -9.28 -11.92 -7.93
CA GLY A 212 -8.93 -10.74 -8.72
C GLY A 212 -8.92 -9.46 -7.87
N ILE A 213 -8.82 -8.32 -8.56
CA ILE A 213 -9.12 -7.01 -7.97
C ILE A 213 -10.56 -6.67 -8.35
N THR A 214 -11.40 -6.35 -7.36
CA THR A 214 -12.77 -5.88 -7.64
C THR A 214 -12.76 -4.55 -8.40
N PRO A 215 -13.79 -4.23 -9.21
CA PRO A 215 -13.87 -2.94 -9.90
C PRO A 215 -13.70 -1.72 -8.98
N GLU A 216 -14.25 -1.79 -7.77
CA GLU A 216 -14.13 -0.74 -6.75
C GLU A 216 -12.70 -0.60 -6.24
N ASN A 217 -12.04 -1.72 -5.93
CA ASN A 217 -10.64 -1.71 -5.51
C ASN A 217 -9.73 -1.21 -6.64
N PHE A 218 -10.00 -1.63 -7.88
CA PHE A 218 -9.23 -1.17 -9.04
C PHE A 218 -9.38 0.34 -9.26
N ARG A 219 -10.58 0.89 -9.06
CA ARG A 219 -10.80 2.34 -9.10
C ARG A 219 -10.02 3.06 -7.99
N ALA A 220 -10.08 2.56 -6.76
CA ALA A 220 -9.33 3.13 -5.64
C ALA A 220 -7.81 3.09 -5.88
N ILE A 221 -7.30 1.98 -6.42
CA ILE A 221 -5.90 1.83 -6.81
C ILE A 221 -5.51 2.86 -7.87
N LYS A 222 -6.35 3.07 -8.88
CA LYS A 222 -6.12 4.08 -9.92
C LYS A 222 -6.13 5.50 -9.34
N GLU A 223 -7.09 5.82 -8.48
CA GLU A 223 -7.16 7.11 -7.77
C GLU A 223 -5.92 7.37 -6.91
N MET A 224 -5.41 6.35 -6.22
CA MET A 224 -4.16 6.43 -5.47
C MET A 224 -2.97 6.71 -6.39
N ALA A 225 -2.84 5.99 -7.51
CA ALA A 225 -1.76 6.20 -8.46
C ALA A 225 -1.78 7.61 -9.07
N THR A 226 -2.98 8.13 -9.39
CA THR A 226 -3.17 9.52 -9.84
C THR A 226 -2.73 10.50 -8.75
N LYS A 227 -3.19 10.32 -7.51
CA LYS A 227 -2.82 11.20 -6.38
C LYS A 227 -1.31 11.23 -6.13
N THR A 228 -0.61 10.10 -6.29
CA THR A 228 0.85 10.05 -6.20
C THR A 228 1.52 10.83 -7.33
N GLY A 229 0.94 10.84 -8.54
CA GLY A 229 1.37 11.69 -9.64
C GLY A 229 1.23 13.16 -9.30
N GLU A 230 0.01 13.59 -8.95
CA GLU A 230 -0.33 14.97 -8.58
C GLU A 230 0.56 15.50 -7.44
N LEU A 231 0.70 14.72 -6.36
CA LEU A 231 1.55 15.10 -5.22
C LEU A 231 3.01 15.29 -5.65
N GLY A 232 3.52 14.47 -6.56
CA GLY A 232 4.89 14.63 -7.02
C GLY A 232 5.09 15.82 -7.98
N GLU A 233 4.09 16.16 -8.80
CA GLU A 233 4.10 17.41 -9.55
C GLU A 233 4.07 18.64 -8.62
N GLU A 234 3.24 18.62 -7.58
CA GLU A 234 3.19 19.66 -6.55
C GLU A 234 4.53 19.81 -5.81
N LEU A 235 5.14 18.69 -5.42
CA LEU A 235 6.47 18.69 -4.78
C LEU A 235 7.55 19.24 -5.72
N LEU A 236 7.48 18.91 -7.01
CA LEU A 236 8.44 19.41 -8.00
C LEU A 236 8.25 20.91 -8.25
N LYS A 237 7.01 21.39 -8.32
CA LYS A 237 6.71 22.82 -8.43
C LYS A 237 7.28 23.58 -7.23
N GLN A 238 7.03 23.11 -6.01
CA GLN A 238 7.55 23.74 -4.80
C GLN A 238 9.08 23.71 -4.74
N TYR A 239 9.68 22.64 -5.25
CA TYR A 239 11.12 22.56 -5.42
C TYR A 239 11.63 23.64 -6.40
N PHE A 240 10.96 23.87 -7.53
CA PHE A 240 11.29 24.97 -8.45
C PHE A 240 10.99 26.37 -7.89
N ASP A 241 10.01 26.51 -6.99
CA ASP A 241 9.74 27.77 -6.27
C ASP A 241 10.83 28.09 -5.22
N SER A 242 11.56 27.07 -4.75
CA SER A 242 12.64 27.24 -3.77
C SER A 242 13.91 27.83 -4.41
N GLU A 243 14.70 28.60 -3.64
CA GLU A 243 15.94 29.26 -4.13
C GLU A 243 17.04 28.27 -4.59
N SER A 244 16.84 26.94 -4.47
CA SER A 244 17.77 25.90 -4.93
C SER A 244 17.52 25.55 -6.39
N LEU A 245 17.70 26.54 -7.27
CA LEU A 245 17.47 26.38 -8.70
C LEU A 245 18.60 25.56 -9.31
N HIS A 246 18.26 24.36 -9.80
CA HIS A 246 19.09 23.50 -10.65
C HIS A 246 19.36 24.14 -12.04
N GLY A 247 19.81 25.40 -12.04
CA GLY A 247 20.01 26.22 -13.23
C GLY A 247 18.73 26.80 -13.83
N VAL A 248 17.56 26.61 -13.22
CA VAL A 248 16.26 27.11 -13.69
C VAL A 248 16.12 28.59 -13.30
N ALA A 249 15.83 29.49 -14.24
CA ALA A 249 15.56 30.90 -13.98
C ALA A 249 14.07 31.17 -13.72
N SER A 250 13.19 30.48 -14.44
CA SER A 250 11.74 30.50 -14.25
C SER A 250 11.11 29.21 -14.75
N HIS A 251 9.90 28.92 -14.27
CA HIS A 251 9.16 27.73 -14.66
C HIS A 251 7.66 28.04 -14.82
N GLU A 252 7.00 27.24 -15.65
CA GLU A 252 5.54 27.25 -15.83
C GLU A 252 5.02 25.81 -15.71
N TRP A 253 4.00 25.58 -14.89
CA TRP A 253 3.31 24.29 -14.80
C TRP A 253 2.21 24.24 -15.86
N VAL A 254 2.55 23.65 -17.00
CA VAL A 254 1.73 23.64 -18.21
C VAL A 254 0.59 22.63 -18.11
N SER A 255 0.83 21.46 -17.52
CA SER A 255 -0.21 20.42 -17.38
C SER A 255 -1.38 20.85 -16.47
N GLN A 256 -1.15 21.77 -15.52
CA GLN A 256 -2.20 22.35 -14.69
C GLN A 256 -3.25 23.14 -15.51
N VAL A 257 -2.82 23.80 -16.60
CA VAL A 257 -3.70 24.59 -17.48
C VAL A 257 -4.20 23.74 -18.65
N ASN A 258 -3.36 22.82 -19.14
CA ASN A 258 -3.66 21.94 -20.26
C ASN A 258 -3.39 20.47 -19.90
N ALA A 259 -4.44 19.77 -19.46
CA ALA A 259 -4.37 18.36 -19.07
C ALA A 259 -3.97 17.39 -20.21
N VAL A 260 -3.95 17.84 -21.47
CA VAL A 260 -3.46 17.03 -22.61
C VAL A 260 -2.07 17.48 -23.09
N SER A 261 -1.37 18.30 -22.31
CA SER A 261 0.02 18.68 -22.60
C SER A 261 0.94 17.45 -22.61
N PRO A 262 1.88 17.34 -23.56
CA PRO A 262 2.84 16.23 -23.62
C PRO A 262 4.05 16.41 -22.68
N TYR A 263 3.96 17.35 -21.73
CA TYR A 263 4.94 17.62 -20.68
C TYR A 263 4.27 18.43 -19.55
N ASP A 264 4.80 18.33 -18.34
CA ASP A 264 4.26 19.00 -17.16
C ASP A 264 4.78 20.42 -17.00
N PHE A 265 6.08 20.63 -17.23
CA PHE A 265 6.75 21.90 -16.94
C PHE A 265 7.50 22.45 -18.16
N LEU A 266 7.39 23.76 -18.36
CA LEU A 266 8.29 24.54 -19.21
C LEU A 266 9.32 25.22 -18.32
N LEU A 267 10.60 24.96 -18.55
CA LEU A 267 11.71 25.51 -17.78
C LEU A 267 12.51 26.49 -18.64
N ASN A 268 12.70 27.70 -18.15
CA ASN A 268 13.66 28.64 -18.73
C ASN A 268 14.91 28.63 -17.87
N MET A 269 16.05 28.27 -18.44
CA MET A 269 17.31 28.15 -17.72
C MET A 269 18.03 29.50 -17.63
N HIS A 270 18.90 29.67 -16.63
CA HIS A 270 19.77 30.85 -16.53
C HIS A 270 20.73 30.99 -17.74
N SER A 271 21.01 29.89 -18.45
CA SER A 271 21.77 29.90 -19.70
C SER A 271 21.00 30.52 -20.88
N GLY A 272 19.70 30.81 -20.72
CA GLY A 272 18.81 31.25 -21.80
C GLY A 272 18.20 30.10 -22.62
N GLU A 273 18.53 28.85 -22.31
CA GLU A 273 17.92 27.67 -22.93
C GLU A 273 16.53 27.41 -22.34
N THR A 274 15.60 26.98 -23.19
CA THR A 274 14.29 26.48 -22.77
C THR A 274 14.30 24.96 -22.78
N ARG A 275 13.66 24.33 -21.79
CA ARG A 275 13.57 22.87 -21.64
C ARG A 275 12.13 22.47 -21.32
N HIS A 276 11.70 21.33 -21.83
CA HIS A 276 10.47 20.67 -21.38
C HIS A 276 10.82 19.67 -20.28
N ALA A 277 9.95 19.51 -19.30
CA ALA A 277 10.17 18.60 -18.19
C ALA A 277 8.90 17.88 -17.77
N ASP A 278 9.06 16.69 -17.25
CA ASP A 278 7.97 15.83 -16.80
C ASP A 278 8.30 15.21 -15.43
N ALA A 279 7.31 15.18 -14.54
CA ALA A 279 7.41 14.65 -13.19
C ALA A 279 6.95 13.19 -13.14
N LYS A 280 7.91 12.27 -13.03
CA LYS A 280 7.60 10.83 -12.89
C LYS A 280 7.71 10.40 -11.44
N SER A 281 6.57 10.36 -10.76
CA SER A 281 6.49 10.16 -9.31
C SER A 281 6.24 8.70 -8.94
N THR A 282 6.65 8.24 -7.75
CA THR A 282 6.24 6.95 -7.19
C THR A 282 6.40 6.90 -5.67
N THR A 283 5.57 6.13 -4.97
CA THR A 283 5.78 5.83 -3.55
C THR A 283 6.91 4.83 -3.31
N GLY A 284 7.28 4.08 -4.36
CA GLY A 284 8.34 3.07 -4.35
C GLY A 284 9.76 3.63 -4.31
N THR A 285 10.73 2.77 -4.61
CA THR A 285 12.14 3.15 -4.66
C THR A 285 12.51 3.73 -6.02
N PHE A 286 13.74 4.23 -6.18
CA PHE A 286 14.21 4.75 -7.46
C PHE A 286 14.06 3.73 -8.59
N SER A 287 14.31 2.44 -8.32
CA SER A 287 14.29 1.35 -9.30
C SER A 287 12.89 0.91 -9.74
N THR A 288 11.82 1.41 -9.10
CA THR A 288 10.46 1.21 -9.60
C THR A 288 10.38 1.72 -11.04
N ARG A 289 9.56 1.10 -11.90
CA ARG A 289 9.48 1.51 -13.30
C ARG A 289 8.89 2.91 -13.44
N LEU A 290 9.22 3.55 -14.55
CA LEU A 290 8.61 4.81 -14.97
C LEU A 290 7.88 4.60 -16.30
N PHE A 291 6.83 5.38 -16.53
CA PHE A 291 5.96 5.23 -17.69
C PHE A 291 5.96 6.54 -18.47
N LEU A 292 6.22 6.45 -19.77
CA LEU A 292 6.05 7.59 -20.67
C LEU A 292 4.92 7.28 -21.64
N SER A 293 4.04 8.24 -21.86
CA SER A 293 3.05 8.12 -22.93
C SER A 293 3.73 8.23 -24.30
N THR A 294 3.16 7.60 -25.32
CA THR A 294 3.68 7.75 -26.69
C THR A 294 3.60 9.20 -27.16
N ALA A 295 2.69 10.01 -26.60
CA ALA A 295 2.62 11.45 -26.84
C ALA A 295 3.85 12.19 -26.29
N GLU A 296 4.24 11.93 -25.04
CA GLU A 296 5.47 12.48 -24.43
C GLU A 296 6.71 12.07 -25.23
N ILE A 297 6.82 10.79 -25.62
CA ILE A 297 7.97 10.29 -26.38
C ILE A 297 8.06 10.99 -27.75
N ARG A 298 6.94 11.08 -28.49
CA ARG A 298 6.92 11.77 -29.78
C ARG A 298 7.27 13.24 -29.65
N HIS A 299 6.78 13.91 -28.60
CA HIS A 299 7.10 15.31 -28.33
C HIS A 299 8.58 15.52 -28.00
N ALA A 300 9.16 14.67 -27.15
CA ALA A 300 10.58 14.70 -26.83
C ALA A 300 11.47 14.50 -28.07
N LEU A 301 11.05 13.65 -29.01
CA LEU A 301 11.76 13.40 -30.26
C LEU A 301 11.60 14.53 -31.29
N ALA A 302 10.42 15.14 -31.39
CA ALA A 302 10.06 16.06 -32.48
C ALA A 302 10.19 17.55 -32.15
N SER A 303 10.08 17.95 -30.88
CA SER A 303 9.98 19.37 -30.50
C SER A 303 11.26 20.19 -30.74
N GLY A 304 12.42 19.52 -30.82
CA GLY A 304 13.73 20.19 -30.92
C GLY A 304 14.21 20.82 -29.61
N THR A 305 13.37 20.82 -28.57
CA THR A 305 13.66 21.31 -27.23
C THR A 305 14.15 20.14 -26.36
N PRO A 306 15.22 20.32 -25.55
CA PRO A 306 15.63 19.31 -24.58
C PRO A 306 14.48 18.91 -23.66
N TYR A 307 14.35 17.60 -23.42
CA TYR A 307 13.28 17.03 -22.60
C TYR A 307 13.88 16.35 -21.37
N ASP A 308 13.52 16.81 -20.18
CA ASP A 308 14.04 16.31 -18.92
C ASP A 308 13.01 15.45 -18.19
N ILE A 309 13.47 14.40 -17.51
CA ILE A 309 12.62 13.63 -16.59
C ILE A 309 13.08 13.92 -15.16
N TYR A 310 12.16 14.43 -14.34
CA TYR A 310 12.33 14.59 -12.91
C TYR A 310 11.70 13.37 -12.23
N ARG A 311 12.53 12.47 -11.71
CA ARG A 311 12.08 11.24 -11.05
C ARG A 311 11.95 11.48 -9.56
N LEU A 312 10.71 11.56 -9.07
CA LEU A 312 10.39 11.63 -7.66
C LEU A 312 10.06 10.22 -7.14
N TYR A 313 10.77 9.77 -6.11
CA TYR A 313 10.55 8.46 -5.49
C TYR A 313 10.50 8.57 -3.98
N LYS A 314 9.98 7.52 -3.33
CA LYS A 314 9.60 7.53 -1.91
C LYS A 314 8.68 8.71 -1.58
N VAL A 315 7.78 9.05 -2.51
CA VAL A 315 6.84 10.16 -2.36
C VAL A 315 5.92 9.89 -1.17
N LYS A 316 5.85 10.85 -0.26
CA LYS A 316 4.96 10.89 0.91
C LYS A 316 4.38 12.30 1.04
N ASP A 317 3.36 12.45 1.87
CA ASP A 317 2.80 13.76 2.18
C ASP A 317 3.93 14.72 2.63
N GLY A 318 4.21 15.71 1.79
CA GLY A 318 5.22 16.73 2.05
C GLY A 318 6.69 16.35 1.84
N SER A 319 7.02 15.19 1.26
CA SER A 319 8.43 14.87 0.96
C SER A 319 8.64 13.87 -0.17
N ALA A 320 9.79 13.96 -0.83
CA ALA A 320 10.25 12.99 -1.82
C ALA A 320 11.78 13.03 -1.97
N THR A 321 12.34 11.99 -2.59
CA THR A 321 13.70 12.04 -3.14
C THR A 321 13.63 12.24 -4.65
N LEU A 322 14.44 13.15 -5.18
CA LEU A 322 14.49 13.52 -6.59
C LEU A 322 15.84 13.12 -7.21
N ARG A 323 15.77 12.60 -8.44
CA ARG A 323 16.89 12.55 -9.40
C ARG A 323 16.42 13.07 -10.76
N VAL A 324 17.34 13.61 -11.55
CA VAL A 324 17.00 14.21 -12.85
C VAL A 324 17.74 13.49 -13.98
N ALA A 325 17.03 13.14 -15.05
CA ALA A 325 17.64 12.73 -16.31
C ALA A 325 17.51 13.90 -17.29
N ARG A 326 18.67 14.41 -17.73
CA ARG A 326 18.75 15.58 -18.62
C ARG A 326 18.75 15.15 -20.08
N ASP A 327 17.98 15.85 -20.91
CA ASP A 327 17.78 15.59 -22.33
C ASP A 327 17.69 14.09 -22.65
N VAL A 328 16.53 13.48 -22.40
CA VAL A 328 16.31 12.04 -22.58
C VAL A 328 16.17 11.61 -24.03
N ARG A 329 16.11 12.57 -24.96
CA ARG A 329 15.94 12.34 -26.40
C ARG A 329 16.95 11.34 -27.00
N PRO A 330 18.26 11.37 -26.70
CA PRO A 330 19.21 10.40 -27.25
C PRO A 330 18.87 8.94 -26.89
N HIS A 331 18.30 8.72 -25.70
CA HIS A 331 17.83 7.39 -25.29
C HIS A 331 16.55 7.03 -26.04
N LEU A 332 15.60 7.95 -26.14
CA LEU A 332 14.32 7.72 -26.82
C LEU A 332 14.48 7.54 -28.34
N ASP A 333 15.48 8.13 -28.97
CA ASP A 333 15.69 8.03 -30.42
C ASP A 333 15.95 6.57 -30.86
N THR A 334 16.53 5.76 -29.97
CA THR A 334 16.71 4.31 -30.18
C THR A 334 15.38 3.55 -30.36
N LEU A 335 14.27 4.11 -29.89
CA LEU A 335 12.94 3.51 -29.96
C LEU A 335 12.10 4.03 -31.13
N LYS A 336 12.54 5.09 -31.82
CA LYS A 336 11.75 5.75 -32.87
C LYS A 336 11.30 4.77 -33.96
N GLY A 337 12.24 3.95 -34.45
CA GLY A 337 11.95 2.93 -35.46
C GLY A 337 10.95 1.87 -34.98
N LEU A 338 10.96 1.52 -33.69
CA LEU A 338 10.01 0.58 -33.10
C LEU A 338 8.59 1.19 -33.06
N ILE A 339 8.47 2.43 -32.56
CA ILE A 339 7.20 3.14 -32.40
C ILE A 339 6.53 3.39 -33.75
N ASP A 340 7.31 3.65 -34.80
CA ASP A 340 6.78 3.87 -36.15
C ASP A 340 6.49 2.57 -36.91
N SER A 341 6.96 1.41 -36.42
CA SER A 341 6.84 0.11 -37.10
C SER A 341 5.58 -0.70 -36.75
N PHE A 342 4.73 -0.21 -35.85
CA PHE A 342 3.53 -0.94 -35.46
C PHE A 342 2.56 -1.09 -36.65
N PRO A 343 1.92 -2.28 -36.82
CA PRO A 343 0.99 -2.51 -37.92
C PRO A 343 -0.16 -1.51 -37.93
N LYS A 344 -0.67 -1.19 -39.13
CA LYS A 344 -1.84 -0.33 -39.28
C LYS A 344 -3.01 -0.86 -38.44
N GLY A 345 -3.55 -0.01 -37.57
CA GLY A 345 -4.64 -0.35 -36.66
C GLY A 345 -4.19 -0.76 -35.25
N VAL A 346 -2.88 -0.83 -35.00
CA VAL A 346 -2.30 -1.02 -33.66
C VAL A 346 -1.70 0.30 -33.19
N ASN A 347 -2.05 0.71 -31.97
CA ASN A 347 -1.44 1.85 -31.31
C ASN A 347 -0.90 1.40 -29.95
N VAL A 348 0.24 1.97 -29.58
CA VAL A 348 0.79 1.86 -28.22
C VAL A 348 0.52 3.18 -27.51
N ASP A 349 -0.12 3.12 -26.36
CA ASP A 349 -0.47 4.31 -25.59
C ASP A 349 0.67 4.76 -24.67
N SER A 350 1.38 3.80 -24.06
CA SER A 350 2.49 4.05 -23.16
C SER A 350 3.54 2.95 -23.21
N LEU A 351 4.76 3.31 -22.79
CA LEU A 351 5.86 2.39 -22.58
C LEU A 351 6.35 2.50 -21.14
N SER A 352 6.73 1.37 -20.55
CA SER A 352 7.39 1.32 -19.25
C SER A 352 8.90 1.18 -19.42
N PHE A 353 9.66 1.83 -18.54
CA PHE A 353 11.11 1.87 -18.59
C PHE A 353 11.69 1.53 -17.22
N ASP A 354 12.75 0.72 -17.23
CA ASP A 354 13.69 0.68 -16.12
C ASP A 354 14.38 2.05 -16.04
N PRO A 355 14.46 2.70 -14.86
CA PRO A 355 15.19 3.95 -14.68
C PRO A 355 16.64 3.91 -15.21
N ALA A 356 17.30 2.75 -15.20
CA ALA A 356 18.65 2.56 -15.74
C ALA A 356 18.73 2.74 -17.27
N PHE A 357 17.60 2.74 -17.98
CA PHE A 357 17.54 3.09 -19.40
C PHE A 357 17.95 4.55 -19.65
N PHE A 358 17.68 5.45 -18.71
CA PHE A 358 18.05 6.87 -18.82
C PHE A 358 19.29 7.20 -17.99
N SER A 359 20.01 8.24 -18.40
CA SER A 359 21.17 8.76 -17.66
C SER A 359 20.73 9.72 -16.56
N PHE A 360 20.22 9.18 -15.45
CA PHE A 360 19.93 9.98 -14.26
C PHE A 360 21.21 10.47 -13.57
N GLU A 361 21.19 11.72 -13.11
CA GLU A 361 22.21 12.28 -12.24
C GLU A 361 22.35 11.43 -10.96
N LEU A 362 23.59 11.24 -10.48
CA LEU A 362 23.86 10.45 -9.27
C LEU A 362 23.44 11.17 -7.98
N ALA A 363 23.31 12.50 -8.04
CA ALA A 363 22.94 13.31 -6.90
C ALA A 363 21.48 13.05 -6.51
N GLU A 364 21.25 12.71 -5.25
CA GLU A 364 19.92 12.61 -4.67
C GLU A 364 19.56 13.92 -3.98
N ILE A 365 18.43 14.50 -4.38
CA ILE A 365 17.93 15.75 -3.81
C ILE A 365 16.75 15.41 -2.91
N GLN A 366 16.81 15.83 -1.64
CA GLN A 366 15.70 15.63 -0.70
C GLN A 366 14.76 16.83 -0.75
N ILE A 367 13.53 16.62 -1.20
CA ILE A 367 12.47 17.62 -1.16
C ILE A 367 11.70 17.42 0.14
N LYS A 368 11.57 18.49 0.93
CA LYS A 368 10.72 18.54 2.12
C LYS A 368 9.94 19.84 2.08
N LEU A 369 8.63 19.74 2.23
CA LEU A 369 7.79 20.91 2.38
C LEU A 369 7.99 21.51 3.78
N SER A 370 8.24 22.81 3.83
CA SER A 370 8.09 23.58 5.05
C SER A 370 6.61 23.62 5.41
N THR A 371 6.24 23.08 6.56
CA THR A 371 4.86 23.09 7.10
C THR A 371 4.34 24.49 7.49
N ASP A 372 4.99 25.56 7.03
CA ASP A 372 4.61 26.93 7.33
C ASP A 372 3.83 27.52 6.14
N ALA A 373 2.51 27.31 6.15
CA ALA A 373 1.51 28.11 5.44
C ALA A 373 0.20 28.17 6.23
#